data_AF-A0A660Q9H0-F1
#
_entry.id   AF-A0A660Q9H0-F1
#
_cell.length_a   1.000
_cell.length_b   1.000
_cell.length_c   1.000
_cell.angle_alpha   90.00
_cell.angle_beta   90.00
_cell.angle_gamma   90.00
#
_symmetry.space_group_name_H-M   'P 1'
#
loop_
_entity.id
_entity.type
_entity.pdbx_description
1 polymer ?
#
loop_
_entity_poly.entity_id
_entity_poly.type
_entity_poly.pdbx_seq_one_letter_code
_entity_poly.pdbx_strand_id
1 'polypeptide(L)'
;MWWGEGEVKMYMDGDKDYPTICGTGAEDYAGSGWGLGEFHAQEMGSPLAQTPYHSFYRFHLRDPIYFNEEIKVTIQQLGNDGSLERADENGPLAKFIANGEYKKDHLGNGVYERVDDMCSTAYWYQTLPTTPFPAFPDKELRSAFLTDQDSE
;
A
#
# COMPACT_ATOMS: atom_id res chain seq x y z
N MET A 1 -8.68 0.80 -11.68
CA MET A 1 -9.09 -0.11 -10.59
C MET A 1 -8.62 0.49 -9.27
N TRP A 2 -9.30 0.26 -8.14
CA TRP A 2 -8.88 0.83 -6.84
C TRP A 2 -7.76 -0.02 -6.22
N TRP A 3 -6.76 0.61 -5.59
CA TRP A 3 -5.54 -0.05 -5.09
C TRP A 3 -5.46 -0.14 -3.56
N GLY A 4 -6.27 0.65 -2.84
CA GLY A 4 -6.04 0.94 -1.43
C GLY A 4 -6.86 0.11 -0.45
N GLU A 5 -7.46 -1.01 -0.84
CA GLU A 5 -8.24 -1.87 0.10
C GLU A 5 -7.34 -2.61 1.11
N GLY A 6 -6.03 -2.65 0.87
CA GLY A 6 -5.11 -3.43 1.67
C GLY A 6 -4.94 -2.91 3.09
N GLU A 7 -5.07 -3.79 4.08
CA GLU A 7 -4.95 -3.43 5.48
C GLU A 7 -3.50 -3.08 5.85
N VAL A 8 -3.33 -2.04 6.68
CA VAL A 8 -2.07 -1.77 7.40
C VAL A 8 -2.08 -2.59 8.69
N LYS A 9 -1.10 -3.47 8.85
CA LYS A 9 -0.99 -4.40 9.98
C LYS A 9 0.29 -4.17 10.75
N MET A 10 0.20 -4.19 12.07
CA MET A 10 1.33 -4.03 12.97
C MET A 10 1.36 -5.21 13.92
N TYR A 11 2.50 -5.88 13.96
CA TYR A 11 2.81 -6.99 14.84
C TYR A 11 3.85 -6.49 15.83
N MET A 12 3.58 -6.62 17.12
CA MET A 12 4.44 -6.08 18.18
C MET A 12 4.86 -7.20 19.12
N ASP A 13 6.09 -7.10 19.63
CA ASP A 13 6.58 -7.85 20.79
C ASP A 13 6.36 -9.37 20.71
N GLY A 14 6.63 -9.98 19.54
CA GLY A 14 6.56 -11.43 19.33
C GLY A 14 5.30 -11.93 18.62
N ASP A 15 4.34 -11.07 18.30
CA ASP A 15 3.11 -11.46 17.59
C ASP A 15 3.41 -11.97 16.16
N LYS A 16 2.92 -13.17 15.85
CA LYS A 16 3.20 -13.86 14.56
C LYS A 16 1.96 -14.24 13.79
N ASP A 17 0.97 -14.81 14.47
CA ASP A 17 -0.23 -15.35 13.82
C ASP A 17 -1.25 -14.25 13.51
N TYR A 18 -1.35 -13.25 14.40
CA TYR A 18 -2.31 -12.15 14.29
C TYR A 18 -1.62 -10.82 14.58
N PRO A 19 -1.98 -9.74 13.86
CA PRO A 19 -1.46 -8.42 14.16
C PRO A 19 -2.07 -7.89 15.46
N THR A 20 -1.28 -7.17 16.25
CA THR A 20 -1.75 -6.45 17.44
C THR A 20 -2.65 -5.28 17.05
N ILE A 21 -2.34 -4.61 15.94
CA ILE A 21 -3.17 -3.55 15.33
C ILE A 21 -3.46 -3.94 13.88
N CYS A 22 -4.74 -4.03 13.55
CA CYS A 22 -5.23 -4.32 12.21
C CYS A 22 -6.08 -3.15 11.70
N GLY A 23 -5.63 -2.50 10.63
CA GLY A 23 -6.41 -1.52 9.89
C GLY A 23 -7.46 -2.16 8.99
N THR A 24 -8.21 -1.33 8.27
CA THR A 24 -9.30 -1.74 7.37
C THR A 24 -9.05 -1.46 5.89
N GLY A 25 -8.07 -0.59 5.60
CA GLY A 25 -7.67 -0.18 4.26
C GLY A 25 -6.51 0.81 4.33
N ALA A 26 -5.80 0.99 3.22
CA ALA A 26 -4.67 1.90 3.13
C ALA A 26 -5.13 3.36 3.11
N GLU A 27 -6.28 3.64 2.49
CA GLU A 27 -6.93 4.96 2.54
C GLU A 27 -7.43 5.30 3.93
N ASP A 28 -8.00 4.31 4.63
CA ASP A 28 -8.49 4.49 6.00
C ASP A 28 -7.31 4.81 6.93
N TYR A 29 -6.20 4.09 6.77
CA TYR A 29 -4.97 4.39 7.50
C TYR A 29 -4.42 5.77 7.14
N ALA A 30 -4.51 6.21 5.89
CA ALA A 30 -4.13 7.57 5.49
C ALA A 30 -5.06 8.66 6.06
N GLY A 31 -6.19 8.29 6.66
CA GLY A 31 -7.17 9.23 7.24
C GLY A 31 -8.23 9.70 6.24
N SER A 32 -8.42 8.96 5.15
CA SER A 32 -9.52 9.14 4.20
C SER A 32 -10.61 8.08 4.40
N GLY A 33 -11.44 7.86 3.40
CA GLY A 33 -12.46 6.82 3.37
C GLY A 33 -13.23 6.85 2.06
N TRP A 34 -13.66 5.68 1.60
CA TRP A 34 -14.28 5.49 0.27
C TRP A 34 -13.36 5.92 -0.89
N GLY A 35 -12.11 5.47 -0.83
CA GLY A 35 -11.04 5.87 -1.74
C GLY A 35 -10.15 6.97 -1.17
N LEU A 36 -9.12 7.33 -1.93
CA LEU A 36 -8.11 8.31 -1.53
C LEU A 36 -8.01 9.42 -2.57
N GLY A 37 -8.46 10.63 -2.20
CA GLY A 37 -8.26 11.86 -2.99
C GLY A 37 -7.01 12.62 -2.56
N GLU A 38 -6.76 13.76 -3.21
CA GLU A 38 -5.70 14.67 -2.76
C GLU A 38 -6.17 15.48 -1.54
N PHE A 39 -5.36 15.48 -0.48
CA PHE A 39 -5.60 16.30 0.70
C PHE A 39 -4.33 16.48 1.54
N HIS A 40 -4.35 17.48 2.41
CA HIS A 40 -3.22 17.85 3.26
C HIS A 40 -3.69 18.16 4.67
N ALA A 41 -3.08 17.50 5.65
CA ALA A 41 -3.16 17.85 7.06
C ALA A 41 -1.78 17.71 7.72
N GLN A 42 -1.65 18.20 8.95
CA GLN A 42 -0.35 18.26 9.63
C GLN A 42 0.32 16.89 9.80
N GLU A 43 -0.47 15.85 10.08
CA GLU A 43 0.04 14.51 10.41
C GLU A 43 -0.39 13.45 9.41
N MET A 44 -1.20 13.79 8.41
CA MET A 44 -1.65 12.84 7.40
C MET A 44 -2.05 13.56 6.12
N GLY A 45 -1.97 12.89 4.98
CA GLY A 45 -2.31 13.49 3.71
C GLY A 45 -2.00 12.57 2.54
N SER A 46 -2.51 12.95 1.38
CA SER A 46 -2.27 12.30 0.10
C SER A 46 -1.90 13.38 -0.92
N PRO A 47 -0.61 13.72 -1.07
CA PRO A 47 -0.20 14.82 -1.94
C PRO A 47 -0.22 14.47 -3.44
N LEU A 48 -0.39 13.20 -3.80
CA LEU A 48 -0.56 12.76 -5.18
C LEU A 48 -1.62 11.65 -5.20
N ALA A 49 -2.73 11.87 -5.89
CA ALA A 49 -3.75 10.85 -6.10
C ALA A 49 -4.19 10.83 -7.57
N GLN A 50 -3.24 10.53 -8.47
CA GLN A 50 -3.44 10.53 -9.91
C GLN A 50 -3.04 9.19 -10.49
N THR A 51 -4.02 8.33 -10.78
CA THR A 51 -3.78 7.02 -11.41
C THR A 51 -2.82 7.12 -12.62
N PRO A 52 -1.75 6.29 -12.67
CA PRO A 52 -1.46 5.17 -11.78
C PRO A 52 -0.75 5.54 -10.47
N TYR A 53 -0.28 6.78 -10.32
CA TYR A 53 0.56 7.23 -9.22
C TYR A 53 -0.23 7.70 -8.00
N HIS A 54 0.12 7.17 -6.84
CA HIS A 54 -0.44 7.59 -5.57
C HIS A 54 0.67 7.76 -4.55
N SER A 55 0.52 8.72 -3.66
CA SER A 55 1.39 8.88 -2.49
C SER A 55 0.57 9.38 -1.33
N PHE A 56 0.87 8.88 -0.14
CA PHE A 56 0.29 9.35 1.11
C PHE A 56 1.32 9.35 2.22
N TYR A 57 1.05 10.10 3.28
CA TYR A 57 1.85 10.10 4.50
C TYR A 57 0.96 10.01 5.72
N ARG A 58 1.50 9.42 6.79
CA ARG A 58 0.94 9.46 8.14
C ARG A 58 2.07 9.53 9.16
N PHE A 59 1.99 10.50 10.06
CA PHE A 59 2.91 10.73 11.15
C PHE A 59 2.20 10.47 12.47
N HIS A 60 2.69 9.49 13.22
CA HIS A 60 2.21 9.15 14.56
C HIS A 60 2.85 10.04 15.64
N LEU A 61 2.72 11.37 15.50
CA LEU A 61 3.31 12.33 16.45
C LEU A 61 2.51 12.40 17.76
N ARG A 62 1.18 12.54 17.65
CA ARG A 62 0.26 12.61 18.80
C ARG A 62 -0.23 11.24 19.26
N ASP A 63 -0.13 10.24 18.39
CA ASP A 63 -0.53 8.85 18.60
C ASP A 63 0.63 7.88 18.29
N PRO A 64 1.80 7.97 18.96
CA PRO A 64 2.92 7.07 18.71
C PRO A 64 2.54 5.59 18.91
N ILE A 65 3.08 4.74 18.04
CA ILE A 65 2.98 3.28 18.19
C ILE A 65 4.19 2.80 18.98
N TYR A 66 3.95 2.38 20.21
CA TYR A 66 5.00 1.89 21.11
C TYR A 66 5.18 0.38 20.96
N PHE A 67 6.43 -0.07 21.05
CA PHE A 67 6.82 -1.47 21.13
C PHE A 67 7.98 -1.61 22.14
N ASN A 68 8.14 -2.79 22.73
CA ASN A 68 9.16 -3.04 23.75
C ASN A 68 10.40 -3.73 23.18
N GLU A 69 10.22 -4.76 22.34
CA GLU A 69 11.29 -5.58 21.80
C GLU A 69 11.35 -5.52 20.28
N GLU A 70 10.20 -5.68 19.61
CA GLU A 70 10.14 -5.73 18.15
C GLU A 70 8.84 -5.16 17.60
N ILE A 71 8.92 -4.61 16.38
CA ILE A 71 7.75 -4.22 15.60
C ILE A 71 7.96 -4.64 14.14
N LYS A 72 6.91 -5.19 13.54
CA LYS A 72 6.81 -5.44 12.10
C LYS A 72 5.55 -4.77 11.59
N VAL A 73 5.71 -3.89 10.60
CA VAL A 73 4.60 -3.22 9.92
C VAL A 73 4.52 -3.71 8.49
N THR A 74 3.30 -4.03 8.03
CA THR A 74 3.04 -4.48 6.66
C THR A 74 1.82 -3.75 6.10
N ILE A 75 1.82 -3.51 4.80
CA ILE A 75 0.63 -3.06 4.06
C ILE A 75 0.33 -4.14 3.03
N GLN A 76 -0.91 -4.63 3.01
CA GLN A 76 -1.32 -5.59 1.98
C GLN A 76 -1.51 -4.88 0.63
N GLN A 77 -1.18 -5.54 -0.47
CA GLN A 77 -1.47 -5.04 -1.81
C GLN A 77 -2.80 -5.64 -2.28
N LEU A 78 -3.90 -5.04 -1.84
CA LEU A 78 -5.24 -5.45 -2.23
C LEU A 78 -5.97 -4.31 -2.93
N GLY A 79 -6.64 -4.62 -4.04
CA GLY A 79 -7.47 -3.67 -4.76
C GLY A 79 -8.94 -4.05 -4.80
N ASN A 80 -9.76 -3.17 -5.37
CA ASN A 80 -11.19 -3.40 -5.63
C ASN A 80 -11.52 -3.14 -7.10
N ASP A 81 -12.24 -4.07 -7.73
CA ASP A 81 -12.66 -3.97 -9.14
C ASP A 81 -13.84 -3.00 -9.36
N GLY A 82 -14.49 -2.54 -8.29
CA GLY A 82 -15.46 -1.44 -8.31
C GLY A 82 -16.89 -1.89 -8.63
N SER A 83 -17.63 -1.12 -9.45
CA SER A 83 -18.94 -1.55 -9.95
C SER A 83 -18.80 -2.60 -11.05
N LEU A 84 -19.84 -3.39 -11.32
CA LEU A 84 -19.85 -4.40 -12.40
C LEU A 84 -19.42 -3.85 -13.78
N GLU A 85 -19.68 -2.57 -14.07
CA GLU A 85 -19.21 -1.90 -15.29
C GLU A 85 -17.69 -1.66 -15.32
N ARG A 86 -17.07 -1.42 -14.16
CA ARG A 86 -15.61 -1.27 -14.05
C ARG A 86 -14.88 -2.61 -14.11
N ALA A 87 -15.59 -3.69 -13.75
CA ALA A 87 -15.14 -5.07 -13.81
C ALA A 87 -15.45 -5.78 -15.15
N ASP A 88 -15.81 -5.03 -16.19
CA ASP A 88 -16.04 -5.54 -17.55
C ASP A 88 -14.72 -6.03 -18.16
N GLU A 89 -14.74 -7.27 -18.67
CA GLU A 89 -13.61 -7.90 -19.38
C GLU A 89 -13.21 -7.17 -20.67
N ASN A 90 -14.10 -6.33 -21.21
CA ASN A 90 -13.86 -5.43 -22.34
C ASN A 90 -13.62 -3.97 -21.91
N GLY A 91 -13.67 -3.69 -20.61
CA GLY A 91 -13.50 -2.36 -20.01
C GLY A 91 -12.09 -2.11 -19.48
N PRO A 92 -11.92 -1.17 -18.52
CA PRO A 92 -10.61 -0.83 -17.94
C PRO A 92 -9.86 -2.01 -17.29
N LEU A 93 -10.56 -3.11 -16.97
CA LEU A 93 -10.00 -4.33 -16.39
C LEU A 93 -9.27 -5.21 -17.43
N ALA A 94 -9.63 -5.10 -18.71
CA ALA A 94 -9.09 -5.92 -19.80
C ALA A 94 -7.56 -5.91 -19.87
N LYS A 95 -6.95 -4.72 -19.64
CA LYS A 95 -5.50 -4.55 -19.66
C LYS A 95 -4.79 -5.30 -18.52
N PHE A 96 -5.37 -5.29 -17.32
CA PHE A 96 -4.81 -5.99 -16.16
C PHE A 96 -4.89 -7.52 -16.33
N ILE A 97 -5.99 -8.01 -16.92
CA ILE A 97 -6.14 -9.42 -17.28
C ILE A 97 -5.08 -9.82 -18.32
N ALA A 98 -4.94 -9.02 -19.38
CA ALA A 98 -3.97 -9.28 -20.45
C ALA A 98 -2.52 -9.33 -19.94
N ASN A 99 -2.19 -8.49 -18.96
CA ASN A 99 -0.86 -8.47 -18.33
C ASN A 99 -0.66 -9.56 -17.25
N GLY A 100 -1.70 -10.33 -16.91
CA GLY A 100 -1.64 -11.32 -15.83
C GLY A 100 -1.60 -10.73 -14.42
N GLU A 101 -1.87 -9.44 -14.27
CA GLU A 101 -1.88 -8.67 -13.02
C GLU A 101 -3.19 -8.83 -12.24
N TYR A 102 -4.19 -9.50 -12.83
CA TYR A 102 -5.50 -9.74 -12.23
C TYR A 102 -6.02 -11.14 -12.56
N LYS A 103 -6.36 -11.91 -11.51
CA LYS A 103 -7.12 -13.16 -11.63
C LYS A 103 -8.46 -12.97 -10.94
N LYS A 104 -9.55 -12.96 -11.71
CA LYS A 104 -10.91 -12.93 -11.16
C LYS A 104 -11.28 -14.30 -10.62
N ASP A 105 -11.09 -14.50 -9.32
CA ASP A 105 -11.45 -15.72 -8.60
C ASP A 105 -12.84 -15.63 -7.90
N HIS A 106 -13.52 -14.49 -8.04
CA HIS A 106 -14.81 -14.22 -7.41
C HIS A 106 -15.89 -13.80 -8.43
N LEU A 107 -17.14 -14.15 -8.13
CA LEU A 107 -18.30 -13.72 -8.90
C LEU A 107 -18.78 -12.35 -8.37
N GLY A 108 -18.82 -11.33 -9.23
CA GLY A 108 -19.30 -9.99 -8.87
C GLY A 108 -18.17 -8.98 -8.67
N ASN A 109 -18.42 -7.93 -7.89
CA ASN A 109 -17.40 -7.00 -7.43
C ASN A 109 -16.69 -7.54 -6.18
N GLY A 110 -15.42 -7.22 -6.00
CA GLY A 110 -14.65 -7.77 -4.90
C GLY A 110 -13.25 -7.24 -4.74
N VAL A 111 -12.66 -7.65 -3.62
CA VAL A 111 -11.27 -7.40 -3.26
C VAL A 111 -10.40 -8.49 -3.87
N TYR A 112 -9.23 -8.14 -4.37
CA TYR A 112 -8.29 -9.08 -4.99
C TYR A 112 -6.83 -8.67 -4.74
N GLU A 113 -5.91 -9.63 -4.82
CA GLU A 113 -4.47 -9.40 -4.69
C GLU A 113 -3.89 -8.67 -5.90
N ARG A 114 -3.06 -7.66 -5.63
CA ARG A 114 -2.36 -6.86 -6.62
C ARG A 114 -0.85 -7.06 -6.53
N VAL A 115 -0.18 -6.75 -7.62
CA VAL A 115 1.26 -6.53 -7.67
C VAL A 115 1.47 -5.10 -8.15
N ASP A 116 1.81 -4.22 -7.22
CA ASP A 116 2.07 -2.81 -7.47
C ASP A 116 3.56 -2.48 -7.23
N ASP A 117 4.09 -1.52 -8.00
CA ASP A 117 5.39 -0.92 -7.69
C ASP A 117 5.26 0.00 -6.48
N MET A 118 5.83 -0.41 -5.35
CA MET A 118 5.63 0.21 -4.05
C MET A 118 6.97 0.61 -3.43
N CYS A 119 7.05 1.85 -2.93
CA CYS A 119 8.12 2.29 -2.08
C CYS A 119 7.57 2.94 -0.81
N SER A 120 8.34 2.86 0.28
CA SER A 120 7.96 3.48 1.55
C SER A 120 9.20 3.94 2.31
N THR A 121 9.01 4.89 3.22
CA THR A 121 10.03 5.29 4.20
C THR A 121 9.36 5.30 5.57
N ALA A 122 9.95 4.60 6.53
CA ALA A 122 9.47 4.57 7.91
C ALA A 122 10.40 5.40 8.80
N TYR A 123 9.81 6.09 9.78
CA TYR A 123 10.51 6.86 10.80
C TYR A 123 10.14 6.31 12.18
N TRP A 124 11.13 6.04 13.02
CA TRP A 124 10.91 5.56 14.38
C TRP A 124 12.08 5.95 15.29
N TYR A 125 11.86 5.77 16.58
CA TYR A 125 12.89 5.90 17.61
C TYR A 125 13.00 4.58 18.36
N GLN A 126 14.22 4.18 18.70
CA GLN A 126 14.48 3.02 19.55
C GLN A 126 15.76 3.23 20.37
N THR A 127 15.93 2.43 21.41
CA THR A 127 17.20 2.30 22.12
C THR A 127 18.21 1.52 21.26
N LEU A 128 19.50 1.76 21.51
CA LEU A 128 20.60 1.08 20.82
C LEU A 128 21.06 -0.17 21.59
N PRO A 129 21.62 -1.18 20.90
CA PRO A 129 21.89 -1.24 19.46
C PRO A 129 20.64 -1.55 18.62
N THR A 130 20.66 -1.16 17.35
CA THR A 130 19.66 -1.61 16.37
C THR A 130 20.13 -2.90 15.69
N THR A 131 19.19 -3.66 15.14
CA THR A 131 19.51 -4.64 14.09
C THR A 131 20.14 -3.89 12.91
N PRO A 132 21.27 -4.36 12.33
CA PRO A 132 21.82 -3.77 11.12
C PRO A 132 20.80 -3.80 9.98
N PHE A 133 20.68 -2.69 9.25
CA PHE A 133 19.83 -2.65 8.07
C PHE A 133 20.39 -3.53 6.95
N PRO A 134 19.52 -4.12 6.10
CA PRO A 134 19.97 -4.69 4.84
C PRO A 134 20.61 -3.60 3.97
N ALA A 135 21.36 -4.02 2.95
CA ALA A 135 21.89 -3.08 1.98
C ALA A 135 20.76 -2.27 1.34
N PHE A 136 20.97 -0.96 1.20
CA PHE A 136 20.00 -0.11 0.52
C PHE A 136 19.88 -0.55 -0.95
N PRO A 137 18.64 -0.70 -1.48
CA PRO A 137 18.43 -1.03 -2.88
C PRO A 137 19.17 -0.07 -3.81
N ASP A 138 19.87 -0.60 -4.81
CA ASP A 138 20.62 0.21 -5.76
C ASP A 138 19.69 1.06 -6.64
N LYS A 139 20.30 1.92 -7.47
CA LYS A 139 19.54 2.79 -8.37
C LYS A 139 18.72 1.97 -9.36
N GLU A 140 19.30 0.93 -9.94
CA GLU A 140 18.68 0.12 -11.01
C GLU A 140 17.39 -0.53 -10.51
N LEU A 141 17.42 -1.16 -9.33
CA LEU A 141 16.24 -1.76 -8.72
C LEU A 141 15.16 -0.74 -8.38
N ARG A 142 15.53 0.46 -7.89
CA ARG A 142 14.57 1.52 -7.51
C ARG A 142 14.04 2.34 -8.69
N SER A 143 14.65 2.24 -9.86
CA SER A 143 14.20 2.92 -11.07
C SER A 143 13.71 1.97 -12.16
N ALA A 144 13.70 0.66 -11.88
CA ALA A 144 13.12 -0.33 -12.77
C ALA A 144 11.68 0.08 -13.11
N PHE A 145 11.28 -0.05 -14.38
CA PHE A 145 9.95 0.30 -14.87
C PHE A 145 9.55 1.78 -14.79
N LEU A 146 10.37 2.68 -14.22
CA LEU A 146 10.16 4.13 -14.27
C LEU A 146 10.76 4.77 -15.54
N THR A 147 11.83 4.18 -16.09
CA THR A 147 12.60 4.74 -17.20
C THR A 147 12.47 3.99 -18.51
N ASP A 148 11.82 2.82 -18.52
CA ASP A 148 11.55 2.07 -19.73
C ASP A 148 10.35 2.67 -20.46
N GLN A 149 10.56 3.88 -20.97
CA GLN A 149 9.84 4.37 -22.15
C GLN A 149 10.62 3.93 -23.40
N ASP A 150 10.69 2.62 -23.63
CA ASP A 150 10.87 2.12 -24.98
C ASP A 150 9.48 2.07 -25.64
N SER A 151 9.21 3.11 -26.42
CA SER A 151 8.40 3.13 -27.64
C SER A 151 7.10 2.30 -27.70
N GLU A 152 5.96 3.00 -27.68
CA GLU A 152 5.00 3.10 -28.80
C GLU A 152 3.99 4.24 -28.58
#